data_AF-A0A6P8FFC7-F1
#
_entry.id   AF-A0A6P8FFC7-F1
#
_cell.length_a   1.000
_cell.length_b   1.000
_cell.length_c   1.000
_cell.angle_alpha   90.00
_cell.angle_beta   90.00
_cell.angle_gamma   90.00
#
_symmetry.space_group_name_H-M   'P 1'
#
loop_
_entity.id
_entity.type
_entity.pdbx_description
1 polymer ?
#
loop_
_entity_poly.entity_id
_entity_poly.type
_entity_poly.pdbx_seq_one_letter_code
_entity_poly.pdbx_strand_id
1 'polypeptide(L)'
;MPLVESTLARDLAPVDGGLTDTEAGKLTEREEVRNPSTSLSLPGTKVTWAERMEDEYETEILQLCEEIAALEAEKENIEREVSVQYGQELSNVLGAIEEDDGRSRKDTSKLMDDIEKMEKNLARQTKLNGITLTACRVKTIEKSKTKVVQQHRLMGHCCHLSFQVQFEIIETQVEDTFIRKVMNLSIVMDGNEIKDITSVVSRVEETKSLLLFFRILKSFSANCEHRSKTFQHFKENCCPRIPIENWHTSLLGRLTGIGLLAPSLPGPSPLSPGK
;
A
#
# COMPACT_ATOMS: atom_id res chain seq x y z
N MET A 1 -20.27 17.82 -23.95
CA MET A 1 -19.54 19.08 -23.70
C MET A 1 -19.40 19.28 -22.21
N PRO A 2 -18.28 19.81 -21.67
CA PRO A 2 -16.88 19.89 -22.17
C PRO A 2 -16.00 18.84 -21.44
N LEU A 3 -15.02 18.14 -22.04
CA LEU A 3 -13.71 18.56 -22.59
C LEU A 3 -12.87 19.40 -21.63
N VAL A 4 -12.00 18.73 -20.88
CA VAL A 4 -10.82 19.33 -20.24
C VAL A 4 -9.60 18.64 -20.84
N GLU A 5 -8.90 19.37 -21.69
CA GLU A 5 -7.59 19.04 -22.22
C GLU A 5 -6.55 19.07 -21.08
N SER A 6 -5.64 18.10 -21.06
CA SER A 6 -4.35 18.27 -20.39
C SER A 6 -3.24 17.91 -21.36
N THR A 7 -2.74 18.99 -21.94
CA THR A 7 -1.49 19.13 -22.68
C THR A 7 -0.32 18.98 -21.72
N LEU A 8 0.54 17.98 -21.93
CA LEU A 8 1.98 18.16 -21.73
C LEU A 8 2.76 17.16 -22.59
N ALA A 9 2.89 17.51 -23.87
CA ALA A 9 3.96 17.03 -24.72
C ALA A 9 5.21 17.90 -24.45
N ARG A 10 6.35 17.28 -24.18
CA ARG A 10 7.67 17.89 -24.34
C ARG A 10 8.61 16.84 -24.93
N ASP A 11 8.61 16.84 -26.26
CA ASP A 11 9.77 16.83 -27.16
C ASP A 11 11.05 16.14 -26.67
N LEU A 12 11.26 14.94 -27.20
CA LEU A 12 12.59 14.42 -27.50
C LEU A 12 12.62 14.11 -28.99
N ALA A 13 13.32 14.95 -29.76
CA ALA A 13 13.77 14.63 -31.11
C ALA A 13 15.31 14.74 -31.16
N PRO A 14 15.98 13.85 -31.92
CA PRO A 14 17.43 13.70 -31.92
C PRO A 14 18.10 14.67 -32.89
N VAL A 15 19.31 15.13 -32.57
CA VAL A 15 20.17 15.87 -33.50
C VAL A 15 21.47 15.09 -33.68
N ASP A 16 21.60 14.53 -34.88
CA ASP A 16 22.79 13.92 -35.45
C ASP A 16 23.49 14.95 -36.37
N GLY A 17 24.78 14.72 -36.62
CA GLY A 17 25.80 15.69 -37.01
C GLY A 17 25.66 16.45 -38.34
N GLY A 18 26.48 17.48 -38.48
CA GLY A 18 26.59 18.29 -39.70
C GLY A 18 27.63 19.39 -39.60
N LEU A 19 28.87 19.05 -39.94
CA LEU A 19 30.06 19.89 -40.09
C LEU A 19 29.86 20.96 -41.20
N THR A 20 30.15 22.24 -40.93
CA THR A 20 30.52 23.20 -41.98
C THR A 20 31.59 24.18 -41.50
N ASP A 21 32.60 24.34 -42.36
CA ASP A 21 33.83 25.10 -42.21
C ASP A 21 33.67 26.63 -42.16
N THR A 22 34.77 27.27 -41.73
CA THR A 22 35.29 28.60 -42.12
C THR A 22 34.93 29.78 -41.20
N GLU A 23 35.90 30.22 -40.38
CA GLU A 23 36.64 31.47 -40.63
C GLU A 23 37.80 31.65 -39.62
N ALA A 24 38.94 32.08 -40.15
CA ALA A 24 40.17 32.37 -39.43
C ALA A 24 40.16 33.79 -38.86
N GLY A 25 40.65 33.97 -37.63
CA GLY A 25 40.72 35.28 -36.98
C GLY A 25 41.66 35.34 -35.78
N LYS A 26 42.96 35.26 -36.07
CA LYS A 26 44.16 35.66 -35.30
C LYS A 26 43.90 36.66 -34.15
N LEU A 27 44.46 36.40 -32.95
CA LEU A 27 45.29 37.36 -32.18
C LEU A 27 45.85 36.79 -30.85
N THR A 28 47.19 36.70 -30.84
CA THR A 28 48.16 37.03 -29.77
C THR A 28 48.31 36.18 -28.51
N GLU A 29 49.51 35.61 -28.44
CA GLU A 29 50.30 35.14 -27.30
C GLU A 29 50.26 36.06 -26.06
N ARG A 30 50.20 35.45 -24.88
CA ARG A 30 50.99 35.84 -23.70
C ARG A 30 51.41 34.60 -22.92
N GLU A 31 52.72 34.53 -22.67
CA GLU A 31 53.47 33.53 -21.91
C GLU A 31 53.20 33.55 -20.39
N GLU A 32 53.69 32.47 -19.76
CA GLU A 32 54.13 32.35 -18.35
C GLU A 32 53.02 32.28 -17.28
N VAL A 33 52.99 31.34 -16.32
CA VAL A 33 54.08 30.82 -15.48
C VAL A 33 53.78 29.39 -14.98
N ARG A 34 54.86 28.59 -14.99
CA ARG A 34 55.10 27.28 -14.41
C ARG A 34 54.91 27.22 -12.88
N ASN A 35 54.29 26.16 -12.36
CA ASN A 35 54.62 25.61 -11.02
C ASN A 35 54.48 24.08 -11.01
N PRO A 36 55.54 23.31 -10.72
CA PRO A 36 55.49 21.87 -10.51
C PRO A 36 55.57 21.55 -9.01
N SER A 37 54.81 20.56 -8.54
CA SER A 37 55.13 19.86 -7.30
C SER A 37 54.67 18.40 -7.39
N THR A 38 55.69 17.57 -7.53
CA THR A 38 55.71 16.11 -7.56
C THR A 38 55.57 15.53 -6.15
N SER A 39 54.80 14.46 -5.98
CA SER A 39 55.18 13.29 -5.16
C SER A 39 54.21 12.14 -5.46
N LEU A 40 54.66 11.09 -6.17
CA LEU A 40 55.31 9.87 -5.66
C LEU A 40 54.33 8.96 -4.88
N SER A 41 53.84 7.95 -5.60
CA SER A 41 53.11 6.79 -5.10
C SER A 41 54.01 5.82 -4.31
N LEU A 42 53.46 5.22 -3.24
CA LEU A 42 53.94 3.95 -2.66
C LEU A 42 52.76 2.98 -2.42
N PRO A 43 52.98 1.65 -2.53
CA PRO A 43 51.94 0.65 -2.62
C PRO A 43 51.55 0.08 -1.25
N GLY A 44 50.27 -0.18 -1.07
CA GLY A 44 49.74 -0.80 0.15
C GLY A 44 48.29 -0.41 0.34
N THR A 45 47.40 -0.92 -0.52
CA THR A 45 45.96 -0.63 -0.49
C THR A 45 45.36 -1.21 0.78
N LYS A 46 45.32 -0.41 1.86
CA LYS A 46 44.38 -0.61 2.94
C LYS A 46 43.03 -0.14 2.42
N VAL A 47 42.35 -1.00 1.66
CA VAL A 47 40.93 -0.81 1.36
C VAL A 47 40.23 -0.67 2.70
N THR A 48 39.71 0.52 2.96
CA THR A 48 39.03 0.81 4.20
C THR A 48 37.74 -0.01 4.26
N TRP A 49 37.32 -0.41 5.45
CA TRP A 49 36.03 -1.11 5.60
C TRP A 49 34.85 -0.29 5.03
N ALA A 50 35.01 1.03 4.96
CA ALA A 50 34.06 1.94 4.33
C ALA A 50 34.01 1.74 2.81
N GLU A 51 35.15 1.73 2.11
CA GLU A 51 35.22 1.48 0.66
C GLU A 51 34.69 0.09 0.30
N ARG A 52 34.98 -0.94 1.12
CA ARG A 52 34.44 -2.29 0.89
C ARG A 52 32.91 -2.34 1.06
N MET A 53 32.37 -1.69 2.08
CA MET A 53 30.91 -1.63 2.26
C MET A 53 30.25 -0.81 1.16
N GLU A 54 30.89 0.26 0.68
CA GLU A 54 30.42 1.04 -0.46
C GLU A 54 30.38 0.19 -1.73
N ASP A 55 31.44 -0.57 -2.02
CA ASP A 55 31.46 -1.54 -3.13
C ASP A 55 30.36 -2.62 -2.99
N GLU A 56 30.16 -3.16 -1.78
CA GLU A 56 29.10 -4.15 -1.50
C GLU A 56 27.70 -3.57 -1.79
N TYR A 57 27.42 -2.33 -1.35
CA TYR A 57 26.15 -1.66 -1.65
C TYR A 57 26.01 -1.31 -3.13
N GLU A 58 27.08 -0.88 -3.80
CA GLU A 58 27.04 -0.63 -5.25
C GLU A 58 26.70 -1.92 -6.01
N THR A 59 27.27 -3.06 -5.61
CA THR A 59 26.92 -4.35 -6.22
C THR A 59 25.48 -4.77 -5.97
N GLU A 60 24.95 -4.56 -4.76
CA GLU A 60 23.56 -4.85 -4.42
C GLU A 60 22.60 -3.94 -5.21
N ILE A 61 22.90 -2.64 -5.31
CA ILE A 61 22.12 -1.69 -6.11
C ILE A 61 22.11 -2.12 -7.58
N LEU A 62 23.26 -2.55 -8.13
CA LEU A 62 23.34 -3.02 -9.52
C LEU A 62 22.51 -4.29 -9.74
N GLN A 63 22.56 -5.25 -8.81
CA GLN A 63 21.74 -6.47 -8.87
C GLN A 63 20.24 -6.16 -8.83
N LEU A 64 19.82 -5.26 -7.93
CA LEU A 64 18.42 -4.84 -7.84
C LEU A 64 17.97 -4.09 -9.10
N CYS A 65 18.82 -3.23 -9.68
CA CYS A 65 18.53 -2.57 -10.95
C CYS A 65 18.36 -3.58 -12.10
N GLU A 66 19.20 -4.61 -12.16
CA GLU A 66 19.07 -5.69 -13.15
C GLU A 66 17.78 -6.49 -12.95
N GLU A 67 17.42 -6.81 -11.71
CA GLU A 67 16.17 -7.51 -11.39
C GLU A 67 14.94 -6.67 -11.77
N ILE A 68 14.94 -5.37 -11.45
CA ILE A 68 13.86 -4.45 -11.83
C ILE A 68 13.72 -4.41 -13.36
N ALA A 69 14.82 -4.27 -14.09
CA ALA A 69 14.81 -4.25 -15.55
C ALA A 69 14.26 -5.57 -16.13
N ALA A 70 14.64 -6.72 -15.55
CA ALA A 70 14.12 -8.03 -15.96
C ALA A 70 12.60 -8.16 -15.70
N LEU A 71 12.12 -7.70 -14.54
CA LEU A 71 10.70 -7.72 -14.18
C LEU A 71 9.87 -6.77 -15.05
N GLU A 72 10.39 -5.60 -15.39
CA GLU A 72 9.74 -4.67 -16.32
C GLU A 72 9.62 -5.26 -17.72
N ALA A 73 10.68 -5.93 -18.20
CA ALA A 73 10.65 -6.64 -19.47
C ALA A 73 9.66 -7.82 -19.47
N GLU A 74 9.59 -8.58 -18.37
CA GLU A 74 8.60 -9.66 -18.20
C GLU A 74 7.17 -9.10 -18.19
N LYS A 75 6.93 -8.01 -17.46
CA LYS A 75 5.64 -7.32 -17.43
C LYS A 75 5.23 -6.86 -18.83
N GLU A 76 6.13 -6.19 -19.55
CA GLU A 76 5.87 -5.75 -20.92
C GLU A 76 5.60 -6.94 -21.85
N ASN A 77 6.31 -8.06 -21.64
CA ASN A 77 6.08 -9.29 -22.38
C ASN A 77 4.69 -9.88 -22.11
N ILE A 78 4.25 -9.90 -20.85
CA ILE A 78 2.90 -10.32 -20.47
C ILE A 78 1.86 -9.39 -21.08
N GLU A 79 2.05 -8.07 -21.04
CA GLU A 79 1.15 -7.10 -21.66
C GLU A 79 1.07 -7.28 -23.18
N ARG A 80 2.21 -7.51 -23.84
CA ARG A 80 2.27 -7.86 -25.26
C ARG A 80 1.57 -9.18 -25.55
N GLU A 81 1.77 -10.20 -24.73
CA GLU A 81 1.13 -11.51 -24.93
C GLU A 81 -0.39 -11.44 -24.72
N VAL A 82 -0.87 -10.68 -23.74
CA VAL A 82 -2.29 -10.38 -23.56
C VAL A 82 -2.85 -9.62 -24.77
N SER A 83 -2.10 -8.66 -25.30
CA SER A 83 -2.48 -7.92 -26.52
C SER A 83 -2.48 -8.81 -27.76
N VAL A 84 -1.58 -9.78 -27.88
CA VAL A 84 -1.56 -10.73 -29.00
C VAL A 84 -2.69 -11.76 -28.88
N GLN A 85 -2.93 -12.29 -27.68
CA GLN A 85 -3.96 -13.31 -27.43
C GLN A 85 -5.37 -12.75 -27.53
N TYR A 86 -5.61 -11.56 -26.98
CA TYR A 86 -6.95 -10.98 -26.86
C TYR A 86 -7.12 -9.67 -27.62
N GLY A 87 -6.06 -9.05 -28.15
CA GLY A 87 -6.16 -7.73 -28.78
C GLY A 87 -6.96 -7.75 -30.08
N GLN A 88 -6.86 -8.80 -30.89
CA GLN A 88 -7.75 -8.96 -32.07
C GLN A 88 -9.19 -9.18 -31.63
N GLU A 89 -9.43 -9.97 -30.58
CA GLU A 89 -10.77 -10.25 -30.08
C GLU A 89 -11.40 -9.00 -29.44
N LEU A 90 -10.62 -8.22 -28.68
CA LEU A 90 -10.99 -6.92 -28.14
C LEU A 90 -11.25 -5.90 -29.24
N SER A 91 -10.39 -5.84 -30.26
CA SER A 91 -10.54 -4.96 -31.43
C SER A 91 -11.78 -5.34 -32.24
N ASN A 92 -12.04 -6.63 -32.43
CA ASN A 92 -13.25 -7.14 -33.09
C ASN A 92 -14.50 -6.82 -32.28
N VAL A 93 -14.46 -6.95 -30.95
CA VAL A 93 -15.56 -6.56 -30.07
C VAL A 93 -15.78 -5.05 -30.14
N LEU A 94 -14.72 -4.23 -30.16
CA LEU A 94 -14.82 -2.78 -30.31
C LEU A 94 -15.40 -2.38 -31.67
N GLY A 95 -14.92 -2.97 -32.76
CA GLY A 95 -15.43 -2.74 -34.11
C GLY A 95 -16.89 -3.20 -34.26
N ALA A 96 -17.26 -4.33 -33.65
CA ALA A 96 -18.65 -4.79 -33.59
C ALA A 96 -19.57 -3.92 -32.72
N ILE A 97 -19.04 -3.06 -31.84
CA ILE A 97 -19.82 -2.04 -31.13
C ILE A 97 -20.04 -0.81 -32.03
N GLU A 98 -19.10 -0.52 -32.93
CA GLU A 98 -19.16 0.61 -33.86
C GLU A 98 -20.02 0.34 -35.11
N GLU A 99 -20.09 -0.91 -35.58
CA GLU A 99 -20.81 -1.30 -36.82
C GLU A 99 -22.24 -1.84 -36.62
N ASP A 100 -22.70 -2.11 -35.38
CA ASP A 100 -23.95 -2.87 -35.10
C ASP A 100 -25.24 -2.04 -34.92
N ASP A 101 -26.39 -2.68 -35.20
CA ASP A 101 -27.76 -2.12 -35.39
C ASP A 101 -28.43 -1.49 -34.16
N GLY A 102 -27.68 -1.25 -33.08
CA GLY A 102 -28.17 -0.76 -31.80
C GLY A 102 -28.38 -1.85 -30.74
N ARG A 103 -28.34 -3.14 -31.10
CA ARG A 103 -28.45 -4.26 -30.13
C ARG A 103 -27.19 -4.43 -29.28
N SER A 104 -25.99 -4.48 -29.86
CA SER A 104 -24.69 -4.49 -29.17
C SER A 104 -24.48 -3.25 -28.30
N ARG A 105 -24.93 -2.08 -28.79
CA ARG A 105 -24.93 -0.82 -28.02
C ARG A 105 -25.84 -0.89 -26.77
N LYS A 106 -26.95 -1.61 -26.85
CA LYS A 106 -27.87 -1.83 -25.72
C LYS A 106 -27.31 -2.83 -24.70
N ASP A 107 -26.60 -3.85 -25.16
CA ASP A 107 -25.95 -4.83 -24.28
C ASP A 107 -24.73 -4.23 -23.55
N THR A 108 -23.96 -3.39 -24.24
CA THR A 108 -22.86 -2.60 -23.63
C THR A 108 -23.37 -1.54 -22.65
N SER A 109 -24.45 -0.82 -22.99
CA SER A 109 -25.06 0.13 -22.05
C SER A 109 -25.60 -0.58 -20.81
N LYS A 110 -26.23 -1.74 -20.97
CA LYS A 110 -26.69 -2.57 -19.86
C LYS A 110 -25.53 -3.04 -18.98
N LEU A 111 -24.41 -3.46 -19.58
CA LEU A 111 -23.22 -3.85 -18.84
C LEU A 111 -22.63 -2.67 -18.05
N MET A 112 -22.61 -1.48 -18.65
CA MET A 112 -22.18 -0.25 -17.97
C MET A 112 -23.09 0.08 -16.77
N ASP A 113 -24.41 -0.01 -16.95
CA ASP A 113 -25.39 0.18 -15.85
C ASP A 113 -25.19 -0.87 -14.74
N ASP A 114 -24.91 -2.12 -15.10
CA ASP A 114 -24.63 -3.20 -14.15
C ASP A 114 -23.32 -2.96 -13.38
N ILE A 115 -22.27 -2.46 -14.05
CA ILE A 115 -21.01 -2.06 -13.40
C ILE A 115 -21.26 -0.92 -12.41
N GLU A 116 -21.92 0.16 -12.83
CA GLU A 116 -22.21 1.30 -11.97
C GLU A 116 -23.05 0.87 -10.75
N LYS A 117 -24.01 -0.02 -10.96
CA LYS A 117 -24.80 -0.63 -9.88
C LYS A 117 -23.94 -1.46 -8.93
N MET A 118 -23.01 -2.26 -9.46
CA MET A 118 -22.07 -3.04 -8.64
C MET A 118 -21.14 -2.14 -7.84
N GLU A 119 -20.64 -1.05 -8.41
CA GLU A 119 -19.81 -0.05 -7.72
C GLU A 119 -20.58 0.64 -6.59
N LYS A 120 -21.81 1.08 -6.84
CA LYS A 120 -22.71 1.64 -5.81
C LYS A 120 -22.95 0.63 -4.69
N ASN A 121 -23.19 -0.64 -5.04
CA ASN A 121 -23.36 -1.70 -4.07
C ASN A 121 -22.09 -1.96 -3.26
N LEU A 122 -20.93 -1.96 -3.90
CA LEU A 122 -19.64 -2.14 -3.24
C LEU A 122 -19.38 -0.99 -2.27
N ALA A 123 -19.55 0.26 -2.69
CA ALA A 123 -19.42 1.44 -1.84
C ALA A 123 -20.36 1.37 -0.63
N ARG A 124 -21.61 0.94 -0.83
CA ARG A 124 -22.57 0.73 0.26
C ARG A 124 -22.12 -0.38 1.22
N GLN A 125 -21.59 -1.49 0.72
CA GLN A 125 -21.09 -2.60 1.55
C GLN A 125 -19.83 -2.20 2.33
N THR A 126 -18.89 -1.50 1.70
CA THR A 126 -17.70 -0.93 2.35
C THR A 126 -18.10 -0.01 3.49
N LYS A 127 -19.06 0.89 3.27
CA LYS A 127 -19.59 1.78 4.31
C LYS A 127 -20.26 1.02 5.45
N LEU A 128 -21.00 -0.05 5.15
CA LEU A 128 -21.73 -0.84 6.16
C LEU A 128 -20.80 -1.71 7.01
N ASN A 129 -19.75 -2.26 6.42
CA ASN A 129 -18.84 -3.18 7.09
C ASN A 129 -17.62 -2.46 7.68
N GLY A 130 -17.33 -1.24 7.21
CA GLY A 130 -16.17 -0.45 7.62
C GLY A 130 -14.84 -1.08 7.24
N ILE A 131 -14.84 -1.88 6.17
CA ILE A 131 -13.68 -2.59 5.62
C ILE A 131 -13.53 -2.15 4.17
N THR A 132 -12.36 -1.63 3.82
CA THR A 132 -12.04 -1.19 2.46
C THR A 132 -11.00 -2.13 1.87
N LEU A 133 -11.27 -2.67 0.68
CA LEU A 133 -10.31 -3.46 -0.07
C LEU A 133 -9.53 -2.53 -1.00
N THR A 134 -8.20 -2.60 -0.95
CA THR A 134 -7.30 -1.81 -1.81
C THR A 134 -6.87 -2.60 -3.04
N ALA A 135 -6.76 -3.93 -2.92
CA ALA A 135 -6.42 -4.78 -4.05
C ALA A 135 -6.94 -6.20 -3.86
N CYS A 136 -7.29 -6.83 -4.97
CA CYS A 136 -7.58 -8.25 -5.08
C CYS A 136 -6.74 -8.79 -6.23
N ARG A 137 -5.90 -9.79 -5.95
CA ARG A 137 -5.15 -10.53 -6.96
C ARG A 137 -5.58 -11.98 -6.92
N VAL A 138 -5.79 -12.57 -8.08
CA VAL A 138 -6.14 -13.99 -8.21
C VAL A 138 -5.17 -14.62 -9.19
N LYS A 139 -4.51 -15.69 -8.76
CA LYS A 139 -3.59 -16.48 -9.58
C LYS A 139 -4.13 -17.90 -9.68
N THR A 140 -4.30 -18.41 -10.90
CA THR A 140 -4.61 -19.84 -11.09
C THR A 140 -3.31 -20.63 -10.99
N ILE A 141 -3.21 -21.52 -9.99
CA ILE A 141 -2.03 -22.35 -9.77
C ILE A 141 -2.11 -23.63 -10.59
N GLU A 142 -3.30 -24.23 -10.65
CA GLU A 142 -3.54 -25.51 -11.30
C GLU A 142 -4.88 -25.46 -12.01
N LYS A 143 -4.92 -25.90 -13.26
CA LYS A 143 -6.18 -26.06 -14.01
C LYS A 143 -6.14 -27.40 -14.74
N SER A 144 -7.05 -28.27 -14.37
CA SER A 144 -7.28 -29.57 -15.00
C SER A 144 -8.75 -29.68 -15.41
N LYS A 145 -9.13 -30.78 -16.09
CA LYS A 145 -10.51 -31.00 -16.55
C LYS A 145 -11.53 -31.02 -15.39
N THR A 146 -11.13 -31.49 -14.22
CA THR A 146 -12.04 -31.72 -13.09
C THR A 146 -11.67 -30.92 -11.84
N LYS A 147 -10.53 -30.21 -11.84
CA LYS A 147 -10.01 -29.51 -10.67
C LYS A 147 -9.32 -28.21 -11.07
N VAL A 148 -9.64 -27.13 -10.37
CA VAL A 148 -8.99 -25.82 -10.49
C VAL A 148 -8.53 -25.37 -9.10
N VAL A 149 -7.29 -24.91 -8.99
CA VAL A 149 -6.74 -24.32 -7.76
C VAL A 149 -6.40 -22.86 -8.03
N GLN A 150 -6.99 -21.97 -7.25
CA GLN A 150 -6.78 -20.53 -7.33
C GLN A 150 -6.23 -20.00 -6.00
N GLN A 151 -5.19 -19.18 -6.08
CA GLN A 151 -4.67 -18.42 -4.97
C GLN A 151 -5.17 -16.99 -5.06
N HIS A 152 -5.82 -16.55 -3.99
CA HIS A 152 -6.36 -15.22 -3.82
C HIS A 152 -5.49 -14.46 -2.83
N ARG A 153 -5.19 -13.20 -3.15
CA ARG A 153 -4.53 -12.26 -2.25
C ARG A 153 -5.37 -10.98 -2.17
N LEU A 154 -5.93 -10.73 -0.99
CA LEU A 154 -6.70 -9.54 -0.67
C LEU A 154 -5.85 -8.63 0.18
N MET A 155 -5.85 -7.34 -0.14
CA MET A 155 -5.23 -6.29 0.68
C MET A 155 -6.29 -5.25 0.99
N GLY A 156 -6.23 -4.68 2.18
CA GLY A 156 -7.22 -3.71 2.62
C GLY A 156 -6.90 -3.05 3.95
N HIS A 157 -7.81 -2.19 4.37
CA HIS A 157 -7.75 -1.49 5.64
C HIS A 157 -9.10 -1.54 6.36
N CYS A 158 -9.02 -1.49 7.68
CA CYS A 158 -10.15 -1.43 8.60
C CYS A 158 -9.78 -0.43 9.70
N CYS A 159 -10.35 0.78 9.65
CA CYS A 159 -9.92 1.91 10.50
C CYS A 159 -8.42 2.20 10.32
N HIS A 160 -7.62 2.04 11.37
CA HIS A 160 -6.15 2.22 11.33
C HIS A 160 -5.38 0.89 11.13
N LEU A 161 -6.09 -0.24 11.01
CA LEU A 161 -5.52 -1.57 10.84
C LEU A 161 -5.42 -1.90 9.36
N SER A 162 -4.21 -2.16 8.86
CA SER A 162 -3.98 -2.68 7.51
C SER A 162 -3.92 -4.19 7.56
N PHE A 163 -4.43 -4.85 6.52
CA PHE A 163 -4.42 -6.32 6.45
C PHE A 163 -4.12 -6.82 5.05
N GLN A 164 -3.51 -8.00 5.00
CA GLN A 164 -3.34 -8.81 3.82
C GLN A 164 -3.81 -10.24 4.14
N VAL A 165 -4.68 -10.79 3.30
CA VAL A 165 -5.18 -12.15 3.43
C VAL A 165 -4.84 -12.91 2.16
N GLN A 166 -4.13 -14.02 2.31
CA GLN A 166 -3.81 -14.92 1.21
C GLN A 166 -4.48 -16.27 1.46
N PHE A 167 -5.21 -16.78 0.49
CA PHE A 167 -5.86 -18.07 0.61
C PHE A 167 -5.96 -18.82 -0.71
N GLU A 168 -6.07 -20.13 -0.62
CA GLU A 168 -6.22 -21.01 -1.78
C GLU A 168 -7.60 -21.64 -1.80
N ILE A 169 -8.30 -21.50 -2.92
CA ILE A 169 -9.55 -22.18 -3.21
C ILE A 169 -9.24 -23.33 -4.15
N ILE A 170 -9.64 -24.53 -3.74
CA ILE A 170 -9.77 -25.67 -4.65
C ILE A 170 -11.22 -25.79 -5.07
N GLU A 171 -11.45 -25.81 -6.38
CA GLU A 171 -12.73 -26.12 -7.01
C GLU A 171 -12.60 -27.49 -7.67
N THR A 172 -13.37 -28.48 -7.22
CA THR A 172 -13.38 -29.83 -7.80
C THR A 172 -14.77 -30.13 -8.31
N GLN A 173 -14.85 -30.57 -9.56
CA GLN A 173 -16.07 -31.08 -10.16
C GLN A 173 -16.28 -32.52 -9.68
N VAL A 174 -17.39 -32.75 -8.99
CA VAL A 174 -17.86 -34.07 -8.60
C VAL A 174 -19.24 -34.24 -9.24
N GLU A 175 -19.30 -35.13 -10.23
CA GLU A 175 -20.48 -35.32 -11.08
C GLU A 175 -20.89 -33.99 -11.74
N ASP A 176 -22.10 -33.50 -11.49
CA ASP A 176 -22.65 -32.24 -12.01
C ASP A 176 -22.50 -31.06 -11.02
N THR A 177 -21.80 -31.25 -9.89
CA THR A 177 -21.63 -30.21 -8.86
C THR A 177 -20.18 -29.77 -8.71
N PHE A 178 -19.98 -28.47 -8.48
CA PHE A 178 -18.67 -27.92 -8.14
C PHE A 178 -18.56 -27.75 -6.63
N ILE A 179 -17.58 -28.44 -6.04
CA ILE A 179 -17.24 -28.30 -4.63
C ILE A 179 -16.10 -27.31 -4.50
N ARG A 180 -16.32 -26.22 -3.75
CA ARG A 180 -15.28 -25.22 -3.43
C ARG A 180 -14.87 -25.32 -1.98
N LYS A 181 -13.57 -25.40 -1.73
CA LYS A 181 -13.01 -25.47 -0.38
C LYS A 181 -11.80 -24.55 -0.24
N VAL A 182 -11.71 -23.88 0.91
CA VAL A 182 -10.50 -23.13 1.30
C VAL A 182 -9.48 -24.11 1.86
N MET A 183 -8.30 -24.17 1.26
CA MET A 183 -7.23 -25.10 1.60
C MET A 183 -6.19 -24.47 2.51
N ASN A 184 -5.57 -23.39 2.05
CA ASN A 184 -4.57 -22.65 2.80
C ASN A 184 -5.12 -21.25 3.07
N LEU A 185 -4.87 -20.71 4.27
CA LEU A 185 -5.26 -19.37 4.68
C LEU A 185 -4.12 -18.81 5.51
N SER A 186 -3.60 -17.66 5.09
CA SER A 186 -2.58 -16.89 5.81
C SER A 186 -3.02 -15.43 5.87
N ILE A 187 -2.81 -14.83 7.02
CA ILE A 187 -3.29 -13.49 7.36
C ILE A 187 -2.13 -12.71 7.97
N VAL A 188 -1.82 -11.59 7.36
CA VAL A 188 -0.85 -10.62 7.87
C VAL A 188 -1.60 -9.34 8.19
N MET A 189 -1.33 -8.75 9.36
CA MET A 189 -1.95 -7.49 9.78
C MET A 189 -0.87 -6.55 10.30
N ASP A 190 -1.09 -5.25 10.08
CA ASP A 190 -0.25 -4.16 10.57
C ASP A 190 -1.07 -3.15 11.41
N GLY A 191 -0.56 -2.74 12.57
CA GLY A 191 -1.22 -1.80 13.51
C GLY A 191 -0.92 -2.02 15.01
N ASN A 192 -0.95 -0.96 15.81
CA ASN A 192 -0.65 -1.03 17.25
C ASN A 192 -1.63 -1.93 18.05
N GLU A 193 -2.85 -2.11 17.55
CA GLU A 193 -3.92 -2.92 18.18
C GLU A 193 -3.83 -4.42 17.80
N ILE A 194 -2.79 -4.84 17.05
CA ILE A 194 -2.59 -6.23 16.63
C ILE A 194 -2.62 -7.21 17.79
N LYS A 195 -2.04 -6.85 18.94
CA LYS A 195 -1.85 -7.76 20.09
C LYS A 195 -3.17 -8.39 20.57
N ASP A 196 -4.27 -7.65 20.47
CA ASP A 196 -5.59 -8.11 20.89
C ASP A 196 -6.26 -9.04 19.86
N ILE A 197 -5.80 -9.00 18.60
CA ILE A 197 -6.41 -9.68 17.45
C ILE A 197 -5.57 -10.88 16.99
N THR A 198 -4.26 -10.92 17.29
CA THR A 198 -3.33 -11.99 16.85
C THR A 198 -3.80 -13.38 17.24
N SER A 199 -4.22 -13.59 18.50
CA SER A 199 -4.69 -14.89 18.97
C SER A 199 -5.92 -15.39 18.20
N VAL A 200 -6.77 -14.47 17.78
CA VAL A 200 -7.97 -14.77 17.00
C VAL A 200 -7.60 -15.06 15.55
N VAL A 201 -6.60 -14.36 15.00
CA VAL A 201 -6.07 -14.62 13.66
C VAL A 201 -5.46 -16.01 13.55
N SER A 202 -4.64 -16.43 14.51
CA SER A 202 -4.08 -17.79 14.49
C SER A 202 -5.18 -18.85 14.46
N ARG A 203 -6.24 -18.69 15.27
CA ARG A 203 -7.41 -19.58 15.24
C ARG A 203 -8.16 -19.52 13.90
N VAL A 204 -8.24 -18.36 13.27
CA VAL A 204 -8.86 -18.20 11.94
C VAL A 204 -8.05 -18.94 10.86
N GLU A 205 -6.72 -18.83 10.89
CA GLU A 205 -5.82 -19.53 9.98
C GLU A 205 -5.94 -21.05 10.15
N GLU A 206 -5.93 -21.54 11.39
CA GLU A 206 -6.13 -22.96 11.72
C GLU A 206 -7.49 -23.49 11.24
N THR A 207 -8.57 -22.74 11.48
CA THR A 207 -9.93 -23.13 11.10
C THR A 207 -10.26 -22.83 9.62
N LYS A 208 -9.38 -22.11 8.92
CA LYS A 208 -9.53 -21.70 7.52
C LYS A 208 -10.81 -20.91 7.27
N SER A 209 -11.27 -20.16 8.28
CA SER A 209 -12.57 -19.49 8.27
C SER A 209 -12.46 -18.01 7.90
N LEU A 210 -12.49 -17.73 6.59
CA LEU A 210 -12.55 -16.36 6.07
C LEU A 210 -13.76 -15.59 6.62
N LEU A 211 -14.89 -16.27 6.82
CA LEU A 211 -16.10 -15.65 7.39
C LEU A 211 -15.86 -15.14 8.81
N LEU A 212 -15.15 -15.93 9.63
CA LEU A 212 -14.81 -15.52 10.99
C LEU A 212 -13.90 -14.29 10.96
N PHE A 213 -12.89 -14.28 10.08
CA PHE A 213 -11.99 -13.14 9.90
C PHE A 213 -12.75 -11.82 9.63
N PHE A 214 -13.59 -11.80 8.59
CA PHE A 214 -14.31 -10.59 8.21
C PHE A 214 -15.36 -10.18 9.26
N ARG A 215 -15.93 -11.13 10.01
CA ARG A 215 -16.81 -10.81 11.14
C ARG A 215 -16.05 -10.09 12.25
N ILE A 216 -14.84 -10.53 12.57
CA ILE A 216 -13.98 -9.88 13.58
C ILE A 216 -13.61 -8.47 13.12
N LEU A 217 -13.15 -8.30 11.87
CA LEU A 217 -12.82 -6.99 11.33
C LEU A 217 -14.02 -6.03 11.36
N LYS A 218 -15.22 -6.51 11.01
CA LYS A 218 -16.44 -5.70 11.10
C LYS A 218 -16.74 -5.25 12.54
N SER A 219 -16.64 -6.16 13.51
CA SER A 219 -16.84 -5.83 14.92
C SER A 219 -15.79 -4.85 15.43
N PHE A 220 -14.54 -5.02 15.01
CA PHE A 220 -13.45 -4.09 15.31
C PHE A 220 -13.74 -2.69 14.74
N SER A 221 -14.13 -2.60 13.47
CA SER A 221 -14.48 -1.34 12.82
C SER A 221 -15.58 -0.56 13.56
N ALA A 222 -16.65 -1.26 13.95
CA ALA A 222 -17.74 -0.67 14.71
C ALA A 222 -17.27 -0.13 16.08
N ASN A 223 -16.36 -0.84 16.75
CA ASN A 223 -15.80 -0.41 18.01
C ASN A 223 -14.87 0.81 17.86
N CYS A 224 -14.07 0.87 16.79
CA CYS A 224 -13.27 2.04 16.46
C CYS A 224 -14.15 3.28 16.24
N GLU A 225 -15.26 3.14 15.50
CA GLU A 225 -16.20 4.23 15.29
C GLU A 225 -16.82 4.71 16.63
N HIS A 226 -17.20 3.78 17.50
CA HIS A 226 -17.75 4.11 18.82
C HIS A 226 -16.74 4.85 19.71
N ARG A 227 -15.48 4.38 19.75
CA ARG A 227 -14.39 5.04 20.48
C ARG A 227 -14.12 6.43 19.94
N SER A 228 -14.06 6.60 18.62
CA SER A 228 -13.85 7.91 17.99
C SER A 228 -14.96 8.91 18.33
N LYS A 229 -16.23 8.49 18.23
CA LYS A 229 -17.38 9.34 18.60
C LYS A 229 -17.36 9.71 20.08
N THR A 230 -17.05 8.74 20.94
CA THR A 230 -16.96 8.95 22.39
C THR A 230 -15.84 9.93 22.73
N PHE A 231 -14.66 9.75 22.14
CA PHE A 231 -13.54 10.67 22.32
C PHE A 231 -13.85 12.08 21.83
N GLN A 232 -14.49 12.20 20.66
CA GLN A 232 -14.95 13.49 20.15
C GLN A 232 -15.96 14.15 21.11
N HIS A 233 -16.92 13.40 21.62
CA HIS A 233 -17.88 13.89 22.61
C HIS A 233 -17.19 14.41 23.87
N PHE A 234 -16.18 13.71 24.39
CA PHE A 234 -15.40 14.19 25.53
C PHE A 234 -14.59 15.45 25.20
N LYS A 235 -13.99 15.53 24.01
CA LYS A 235 -13.25 16.73 23.57
C LYS A 235 -14.16 17.95 23.50
N GLU A 236 -15.37 17.80 22.97
CA GLU A 236 -16.30 18.91 22.80
C GLU A 236 -17.01 19.30 24.11
N ASN A 237 -17.35 18.34 24.98
CA ASN A 237 -18.13 18.60 26.20
C ASN A 237 -17.28 18.78 27.47
N CYS A 238 -16.10 18.16 27.55
CA CYS A 238 -15.20 18.32 28.69
C CYS A 238 -14.07 19.34 28.43
N CYS A 239 -13.75 19.62 27.17
CA CYS A 239 -12.60 20.44 26.80
C CYS A 239 -12.87 21.86 26.23
N PRO A 240 -13.97 22.58 26.53
CA PRO A 240 -13.98 24.02 26.28
C PRO A 240 -13.05 24.83 27.20
N ARG A 241 -12.47 24.25 28.27
CA ARG A 241 -11.87 25.05 29.36
C ARG A 241 -10.54 24.59 29.98
N ILE A 242 -9.86 23.57 29.46
CA ILE A 242 -8.59 23.10 30.06
C ILE A 242 -7.53 22.87 28.97
N PRO A 243 -6.43 23.64 28.95
CA PRO A 243 -5.28 23.38 28.09
C PRO A 243 -4.67 22.00 28.34
N ILE A 244 -4.18 21.38 27.26
CA ILE A 244 -3.65 20.00 27.22
C ILE A 244 -2.49 19.76 28.22
N GLU A 245 -1.82 20.84 28.65
CA GLU A 245 -0.70 20.79 29.60
C GLU A 245 -1.11 20.47 31.06
N ASN A 246 -2.41 20.53 31.40
CA ASN A 246 -2.90 20.40 32.79
C ASN A 246 -3.78 19.16 33.04
N TRP A 247 -3.74 18.15 32.17
CA TRP A 247 -4.61 16.98 32.29
C TRP A 247 -4.31 16.13 33.54
N HIS A 248 -3.03 16.02 33.92
CA HIS A 248 -2.63 15.28 35.13
C HIS A 248 -3.13 15.93 36.42
N THR A 249 -3.12 17.26 36.51
CA THR A 249 -3.57 17.99 37.70
C THR A 249 -5.10 18.07 37.80
N SER A 250 -5.81 18.15 36.67
CA SER A 250 -7.28 18.23 36.68
C SER A 250 -7.97 16.88 36.95
N LEU A 251 -7.43 15.76 36.46
CA LEU A 251 -7.99 14.42 36.75
C LEU A 251 -7.80 14.03 38.22
N LEU A 252 -6.65 14.33 38.82
CA LEU A 252 -6.42 14.12 40.26
C LEU A 252 -7.35 14.97 41.13
N GLY A 253 -7.63 16.22 40.73
CA GLY A 253 -8.60 17.09 41.42
C GLY A 253 -10.07 16.64 41.29
N ARG A 254 -10.45 15.99 40.18
CA ARG A 254 -11.81 15.45 40.00
C ARG A 254 -12.00 14.09 40.67
N LEU A 255 -10.98 13.23 40.70
CA LEU A 255 -11.06 11.93 41.38
C LEU A 255 -11.11 12.05 42.90
N THR A 256 -10.49 13.08 43.47
CA THR A 256 -10.63 13.44 44.89
C THR A 256 -12.01 14.02 45.22
N GLY A 257 -12.63 14.76 44.28
CA GLY A 257 -13.99 15.28 44.43
C GLY A 257 -15.12 14.24 44.32
N ILE A 258 -14.87 13.09 43.68
CA ILE A 258 -15.85 11.99 43.51
C ILE A 258 -15.64 10.89 44.59
N GLY A 259 -14.71 11.08 45.53
CA GLY A 259 -14.50 10.15 46.65
C GLY A 259 -13.89 8.79 46.27
N LEU A 260 -13.28 8.69 45.08
CA LEU A 260 -12.62 7.45 44.60
C LEU A 260 -11.14 7.37 45.00
N LEU A 261 -10.58 8.42 45.61
CA LEU A 261 -9.28 8.39 46.27
C LEU A 261 -9.44 8.91 47.70
N ALA A 262 -9.08 8.08 48.69
CA ALA A 262 -9.01 8.53 50.08
C ALA A 262 -7.96 9.65 50.19
N PRO A 263 -8.25 10.76 50.91
CA PRO A 263 -7.26 11.79 51.13
C PRO A 263 -6.07 11.18 51.89
N SER A 264 -4.89 11.25 51.28
CA SER A 264 -3.64 10.90 51.93
C SER A 264 -3.52 11.67 53.24
N LEU A 265 -3.41 10.93 54.35
CA LEU A 265 -3.16 11.45 55.69
C LEU A 265 -2.00 12.47 55.65
N PRO A 266 -2.12 13.63 56.33
CA PRO A 266 -1.01 14.54 56.45
C PRO A 266 0.12 13.85 57.24
N GLY A 267 1.30 13.81 56.62
CA GLY A 267 2.52 13.29 57.24
C GLY A 267 2.87 14.03 58.54
N PRO A 268 3.67 13.40 59.42
CA PRO A 268 3.88 13.88 60.77
C PRO A 268 4.56 15.26 60.78
N SER A 269 4.00 16.17 61.58
CA SER A 269 4.56 17.50 61.82
C SER A 269 5.95 17.39 62.45
N PRO A 270 6.95 18.17 62.00
CA PRO A 270 8.26 18.18 62.63
C PRO A 270 8.17 18.78 64.03
N LEU A 271 8.64 18.01 65.02
CA LEU A 271 8.84 18.41 66.40
C LEU A 271 9.69 19.70 66.49
N SER A 272 9.18 20.69 67.20
CA SER A 272 9.97 21.85 67.62
C SER A 272 11.09 21.41 68.58
N PRO A 273 12.33 21.91 68.43
CA PRO A 273 13.37 21.66 69.41
C PRO A 273 13.11 22.51 70.65
N GLY A 274 12.90 21.85 71.78
CA GLY A 274 12.86 22.46 73.11
C GLY A 274 14.22 22.33 73.81
N LYS A 275 14.64 23.47 74.37
CA LYS A 275 15.79 23.75 75.27
C LYS A 275 17.15 23.92 74.62
#